data_AF-A0AAD7I398-F1
#
_entry.id   AF-A0AAD7I398-F1
#
_cell.length_a   1.000
_cell.length_b   1.000
_cell.length_c   1.000
_cell.angle_alpha   90.00
_cell.angle_beta   90.00
_cell.angle_gamma   90.00
#
_symmetry.space_group_name_H-M   'P 1'
#
loop_
_entity.id
_entity.type
_entity.pdbx_description
1 polymer ?
#
loop_
_entity_poly.entity_id
_entity_poly.type
_entity_poly.pdbx_seq_one_letter_code
_entity_poly.pdbx_strand_id
1 'polypeptide(L)'
;LAESQLLEKCLQYAFCPGANHNTPIVDHYFQIFGDPAYGVTPIMQSPFAGPGERTEEEKAWNTAMSHCRQSVEHGFGNILQSWPFL
;
A
#
# COMPACT_ATOMS: atom_id res chain seq x y z
N LEU A 1 -5.73 16.88 -4.16
CA LEU A 1 -6.24 15.55 -3.77
C LEU A 1 -7.76 15.49 -3.80
N ALA A 2 -8.48 16.40 -3.14
CA ALA A 2 -9.95 16.42 -3.18
C ALA A 2 -10.50 16.70 -4.59
N GLU A 3 -9.96 17.68 -5.32
CA GLU A 3 -10.43 18.03 -6.67
C GLU A 3 -10.14 16.96 -7.74
N SER A 4 -9.15 16.09 -7.53
CA SER A 4 -8.78 15.06 -8.50
C SER A 4 -9.64 13.79 -8.41
N GLN A 5 -10.48 13.67 -7.38
CA GLN A 5 -11.28 12.46 -7.07
C GLN A 5 -10.44 11.17 -7.06
N LEU A 6 -9.12 11.30 -6.85
CA LEU A 6 -8.18 10.19 -7.00
C LEU A 6 -8.46 9.12 -5.96
N LEU A 7 -8.81 9.53 -4.74
CA LEU A 7 -9.12 8.62 -3.64
C LEU A 7 -10.38 7.79 -3.94
N GLU A 8 -11.44 8.41 -4.44
CA GLU A 8 -12.67 7.71 -4.83
C GLU A 8 -12.43 6.73 -5.98
N LYS A 9 -11.62 7.12 -6.98
CA LYS A 9 -11.21 6.21 -8.05
C LYS A 9 -10.40 5.03 -7.52
N CYS A 10 -9.42 5.27 -6.66
CA CYS A 10 -8.65 4.20 -6.04
C CYS A 10 -9.53 3.26 -5.21
N LEU A 11 -10.51 3.81 -4.46
CA LEU A 11 -11.47 3.02 -3.69
C LEU A 11 -12.39 2.17 -4.58
N GLN A 12 -12.83 2.69 -5.73
CA GLN A 12 -13.65 1.95 -6.69
C GLN A 12 -12.92 0.70 -7.23
N TYR A 13 -11.60 0.78 -7.42
CA TYR A 13 -10.79 -0.32 -7.93
C TYR A 13 -10.03 -1.09 -6.83
N ALA A 14 -10.34 -0.81 -5.56
CA ALA A 14 -9.69 -1.46 -4.41
C ALA A 14 -10.13 -2.93 -4.23
N PHE A 15 -11.24 -3.34 -4.83
CA PHE A 15 -11.87 -4.65 -4.62
C PHE A 15 -11.98 -5.43 -5.91
N CYS A 16 -11.82 -6.76 -5.84
CA CYS A 16 -12.21 -7.64 -6.93
C CYS A 16 -13.71 -7.47 -7.26
N PRO A 17 -14.16 -7.73 -8.51
CA PRO A 17 -15.58 -7.67 -8.84
C PRO A 17 -16.39 -8.59 -7.90
N GLY A 18 -17.34 -8.03 -7.16
CA GLY A 18 -18.15 -8.75 -6.17
C GLY A 18 -17.60 -8.74 -4.74
N ALA A 19 -16.36 -8.29 -4.53
CA ALA A 19 -15.78 -8.06 -3.21
C ALA A 19 -16.22 -6.69 -2.64
N ASN A 20 -16.17 -6.55 -1.32
CA ASN A 20 -16.57 -5.33 -0.62
C ASN A 20 -15.77 -5.16 0.68
N HIS A 21 -16.04 -4.11 1.45
CA HIS A 21 -15.31 -3.83 2.69
C HIS A 21 -15.33 -4.95 3.74
N ASN A 22 -16.28 -5.88 3.66
CA ASN A 22 -16.42 -7.01 4.57
C ASN A 22 -15.82 -8.31 4.01
N THR A 23 -15.27 -8.31 2.79
CA THR A 23 -14.58 -9.49 2.26
C THR A 23 -13.15 -9.60 2.80
N PRO A 24 -12.56 -10.80 2.83
CA PRO A 24 -11.16 -10.99 3.19
C PRO A 24 -10.22 -10.12 2.34
N ILE A 25 -9.11 -9.66 2.92
CA ILE A 25 -8.06 -8.87 2.22
C ILE A 25 -7.54 -9.56 0.95
N VAL A 26 -7.51 -10.89 0.93
CA VAL A 26 -7.11 -11.69 -0.25
C VAL A 26 -8.01 -11.46 -1.47
N ASP A 27 -9.26 -11.03 -1.24
CA ASP A 27 -10.22 -10.72 -2.30
C ASP A 27 -10.22 -9.22 -2.67
N HIS A 28 -9.25 -8.45 -2.16
CA HIS A 28 -9.06 -7.05 -2.50
C HIS A 28 -7.97 -6.92 -3.59
N TYR A 29 -8.12 -5.95 -4.50
CA TYR A 29 -7.09 -5.62 -5.50
C TYR A 29 -5.98 -4.72 -4.92
N PHE A 30 -4.98 -4.41 -5.76
CA PHE A 30 -3.78 -3.58 -5.51
C PHE A 30 -3.84 -2.66 -4.29
N GLN A 31 -3.40 -3.19 -3.15
CA GLN A 31 -3.25 -2.42 -1.92
C GLN A 31 -1.85 -1.82 -1.87
N ILE A 32 -1.76 -0.55 -1.50
CA ILE A 32 -0.49 0.15 -1.30
C ILE A 32 0.05 -0.24 0.07
N PHE A 33 1.36 -0.49 0.16
CA PHE A 33 2.03 -0.67 1.44
C PHE A 33 2.64 0.65 1.89
N GLY A 34 2.14 1.16 3.02
CA GLY A 34 2.48 2.47 3.56
C GLY A 34 3.36 2.43 4.81
N ASP A 35 3.66 3.61 5.32
CA ASP A 35 4.25 3.83 6.64
C ASP A 35 3.30 3.38 7.78
N PRO A 36 3.83 2.93 8.94
CA PRO A 36 3.01 2.60 10.11
C PRO A 36 2.01 3.70 10.52
N ALA A 37 2.33 4.98 10.27
CA ALA A 37 1.48 6.11 10.67
C ALA A 37 0.17 6.24 9.87
N TYR A 38 0.06 5.62 8.69
CA TYR A 38 -1.12 5.80 7.82
C TYR A 38 -2.32 4.93 8.20
N GLY A 39 -2.12 3.93 9.07
CA GLY A 39 -3.16 2.97 9.45
C GLY A 39 -3.57 2.04 8.31
N VAL A 40 -4.44 1.08 8.63
CA VAL A 40 -4.94 0.09 7.68
C VAL A 40 -6.28 0.55 7.09
N THR A 41 -6.35 0.60 5.77
CA THR A 41 -7.55 0.90 4.99
C THR A 41 -7.69 -0.10 3.85
N PRO A 42 -8.84 -0.17 3.15
CA PRO A 42 -9.01 -1.09 2.02
C PRO A 42 -7.97 -0.94 0.91
N ILE A 43 -7.35 0.24 0.78
CA ILE A 43 -6.33 0.58 -0.24
C ILE A 43 -4.93 0.72 0.33
N MET A 44 -4.76 0.74 1.66
CA MET A 44 -3.48 1.00 2.33
C MET A 44 -3.26 -0.02 3.43
N GLN A 45 -2.23 -0.84 3.28
CA GLN A 45 -1.71 -1.70 4.32
C GLN A 45 -0.57 -0.99 5.06
N SER A 46 -0.40 -1.30 6.34
CA SER A 46 0.72 -0.82 7.15
C SER A 46 1.53 -1.99 7.69
N PRO A 47 2.83 -1.81 7.97
CA PRO A 47 3.62 -2.81 8.69
C PRO A 47 2.99 -3.17 10.03
N PHE A 48 3.29 -4.37 10.52
CA PHE A 48 3.06 -4.72 11.92
C PHE A 48 3.87 -3.76 12.80
N ALA A 49 3.16 -3.01 13.64
CA ALA A 49 3.69 -1.95 14.50
C ALA A 49 2.89 -1.86 15.79
N GLY A 50 3.42 -1.15 16.79
CA GLY A 50 2.77 -0.96 18.09
C GLY A 50 3.68 -1.31 19.27
N PRO A 51 3.16 -1.21 20.51
CA PRO A 51 3.89 -1.57 21.71
C PRO A 51 4.05 -3.09 21.80
N GLY A 52 5.30 -3.56 21.94
CA GLY A 52 5.65 -4.97 22.07
C GLY A 52 6.72 -5.41 21.07
N GLU A 53 7.28 -6.59 21.30
CA GLU A 53 8.18 -7.23 20.34
C GLU A 53 7.36 -7.88 19.22
N ARG A 54 7.78 -7.65 17.97
CA ARG A 54 7.22 -8.35 16.82
C ARG A 54 7.71 -9.79 16.77
N THR A 55 6.84 -10.70 16.34
CA THR A 55 7.22 -12.08 16.04
C THR A 55 8.22 -12.12 14.87
N GLU A 56 8.93 -13.23 14.72
CA GLU A 56 9.87 -13.38 13.61
C GLU A 56 9.14 -13.36 12.26
N GLU A 57 7.93 -13.92 12.20
CA GLU A 57 7.06 -13.89 11.02
C GLU A 57 6.65 -12.45 10.66
N GLU A 58 6.26 -11.64 11.64
CA GLU A 58 5.91 -10.23 11.44
C GLU A 58 7.12 -9.40 10.98
N LYS A 59 8.31 -9.66 11.52
CA LYS A 59 9.55 -9.02 11.08
C LYS A 59 9.88 -9.41 9.63
N ALA A 60 9.82 -10.69 9.29
CA ALA A 60 10.09 -11.17 7.94
C ALA A 60 9.11 -10.57 6.92
N TRP A 61 7.82 -10.52 7.26
CA TRP A 61 6.81 -9.90 6.40
C TRP A 61 7.04 -8.40 6.22
N ASN A 62 7.28 -7.67 7.32
CA ASN A 62 7.58 -6.23 7.27
C ASN A 62 8.79 -5.93 6.37
N THR A 63 9.86 -6.73 6.48
CA THR A 63 11.06 -6.60 5.64
C THR A 63 10.74 -6.83 4.17
N ALA A 64 10.05 -7.93 3.84
CA ALA A 64 9.68 -8.25 2.47
C ALA A 64 8.83 -7.15 1.80
N MET A 65 7.81 -6.66 2.51
CA MET A 65 6.94 -5.59 2.01
C MET A 65 7.68 -4.25 1.89
N SER A 66 8.57 -3.93 2.83
CA SER A 66 9.41 -2.72 2.77
C SER A 66 10.34 -2.73 1.56
N HIS A 67 10.93 -3.88 1.22
CA HIS A 67 11.74 -4.01 0.01
C HIS A 67 10.92 -3.78 -1.26
N CYS A 68 9.72 -4.38 -1.35
CA CYS A 68 8.82 -4.16 -2.47
C CYS A 68 8.50 -2.65 -2.65
N ARG A 69 8.14 -1.96 -1.56
CA ARG A 69 7.87 -0.51 -1.57
C ARG A 69 9.07 0.29 -2.07
N GLN A 70 10.26 0.02 -1.52
CA GLN A 70 11.49 0.71 -1.91
C GLN A 70 11.83 0.50 -3.39
N SER A 71 11.64 -0.70 -3.94
CA SER A 71 11.86 -0.97 -5.36
C SER A 71 10.92 -0.17 -6.26
N VAL A 72 9.64 -0.06 -5.88
CA VAL A 72 8.66 0.75 -6.60
C VAL A 72 9.02 2.24 -6.50
N GLU A 73 9.27 2.76 -5.30
CA GLU A 73 9.68 4.15 -5.07
C GLU A 73 10.94 4.52 -5.88
N HIS A 74 11.95 3.64 -5.88
CA HIS A 74 13.16 3.84 -6.66
C HIS A 74 12.89 3.83 -8.16
N GLY A 75 12.03 2.94 -8.64
CA GLY A 75 11.59 2.92 -10.04
C GLY A 75 10.94 4.24 -10.46
N PHE A 76 10.03 4.76 -9.64
CA PHE A 76 9.42 6.08 -9.87
C PHE A 76 10.45 7.21 -9.81
N GLY A 77 11.38 7.18 -8.85
CA GLY A 77 12.48 8.15 -8.76
C GLY A 77 13.32 8.19 -10.04
N ASN A 78 13.67 7.02 -10.60
CA ASN A 78 14.42 6.91 -11.85
C ASN A 78 13.63 7.45 -13.05
N ILE A 79 12.31 7.22 -13.10
CA ILE A 79 11.44 7.79 -14.14
C ILE A 79 11.43 9.31 -14.06
N LEU A 80 11.19 9.88 -12.87
CA LEU A 80 11.19 11.34 -12.68
C LEU A 80 12.54 11.97 -13.03
N GLN A 81 13.65 11.30 -12.71
CA GLN A 81 14.98 11.76 -13.09
C GLN A 81 15.23 11.71 -14.60
N SER A 82 14.74 10.66 -15.27
CA SER A 82 14.93 10.46 -16.72
C SER A 82 14.00 11.33 -17.56
N TRP A 83 12.85 11.71 -16.99
CA TRP A 83 11.80 12.47 -17.65
C TRP A 83 11.37 13.64 -16.75
N PRO A 84 12.20 14.69 -16.59
CA PRO A 84 11.98 15.76 -15.61
C PRO A 84 10.78 16.68 -15.89
N PHE A 85 10.06 16.44 -17.00
CA PHE A 85 8.89 17.21 -17.42
C PHE A 85 7.56 16.46 -17.20
N LEU A 86 7.63 15.26 -16.62
CA LEU A 86 6.49 14.49 -16.06
C LEU A 86 6.24 14.93 -14.62
#